data_AF-A0A3P8JE65-F1
#
_entry.id   AF-A0A3P8JE65-F1
#
_cell.length_a   1.000
_cell.length_b   1.000
_cell.length_c   1.000
_cell.angle_alpha   90.00
_cell.angle_beta   90.00
_cell.angle_gamma   90.00
#
_symmetry.space_group_name_H-M   'P 1'
#
loop_
_entity.id
_entity.type
_entity.pdbx_description
1 polymer ?
#
loop_
_entity_poly.entity_id
_entity_poly.type
_entity_poly.pdbx_seq_one_letter_code
_entity_poly.pdbx_strand_id
1 'polypeptide(L)'
;MTRKGDVMILRTPIISESYSPDESPVTDAKMPGNMLGYVALELDLKSVRLQQYKEIFISSVMMLFCIGIALIFGWRLMRDVTGPIRNMVNTVDRIRRGQLDSRVEGFMLGELDMLKNGINSMAMSLAAYHEEMQHNIDQATSDLRETLEQMEIQNVELDLAKNALRKPRASSQSSSPICPTSCVRR
;
A
#
# COMPACT_ATOMS: atom_id res chain seq x y z
N MET A 1 44.32 51.38 0.15
CA MET A 1 43.04 51.24 -0.58
C MET A 1 41.94 51.81 0.30
N THR A 2 41.20 52.80 -0.18
CA THR A 2 40.11 53.42 0.58
C THR A 2 38.81 53.21 -0.19
N ARG A 3 37.91 52.40 0.38
CA ARG A 3 36.60 52.10 -0.22
C ARG A 3 35.64 53.24 0.12
N LYS A 4 35.27 54.06 -0.87
CA LYS A 4 34.19 55.05 -0.74
C LYS A 4 33.00 54.59 -1.58
N GLY A 5 32.06 53.90 -0.95
CA GLY A 5 30.81 53.46 -1.60
C GLY A 5 31.02 52.47 -2.75
N ASP A 6 30.60 52.87 -3.95
CA ASP A 6 30.57 52.04 -5.17
C ASP A 6 31.86 52.10 -6.00
N VAL A 7 32.84 52.89 -5.54
CA VAL A 7 34.09 53.10 -6.26
C VAL A 7 35.24 52.61 -5.39
N MET A 8 36.06 51.72 -5.93
CA MET A 8 37.30 51.28 -5.31
C MET A 8 38.44 52.12 -5.89
N ILE A 9 39.00 53.00 -5.06
CA ILE A 9 40.08 53.89 -5.47
C ILE A 9 41.42 53.24 -5.10
N LEU A 10 42.20 52.89 -6.11
CA LEU A 10 43.56 52.40 -5.96
C LEU A 10 44.54 53.54 -6.22
N ARG A 11 45.38 53.86 -5.23
CA ARG A 11 46.44 54.86 -5.38
C ARG A 11 47.79 54.16 -5.38
N THR A 12 48.55 54.32 -6.45
CA THR A 12 49.93 53.84 -6.54
C THR A 12 50.86 55.04 -6.79
N PRO A 13 51.97 55.15 -6.04
CA PRO A 13 52.95 56.20 -6.28
C PRO A 13 53.74 55.91 -7.55
N ILE A 14 53.93 56.90 -8.43
CA ILE A 14 54.85 56.78 -9.57
C ILE A 14 56.27 57.08 -9.07
N ILE A 15 57.18 56.12 -9.24
CA ILE A 15 58.60 56.24 -8.90
C ILE A 15 59.38 56.25 -10.22
N SER A 16 60.33 57.17 -10.40
CA SER A 16 61.20 57.22 -11.58
C SER A 16 62.20 56.05 -11.56
N GLU A 17 62.20 55.19 -12.58
CA GLU A 17 63.08 54.00 -12.61
C GLU A 17 64.45 54.25 -13.27
N SER A 18 64.67 55.36 -13.98
CA SER A 18 66.00 55.70 -14.51
C SER A 18 66.23 57.20 -14.66
N TYR A 19 67.36 57.68 -14.14
CA TYR A 19 67.84 59.06 -14.26
C TYR A 19 68.81 59.12 -15.45
N SER A 20 68.48 59.91 -16.48
CA SER A 20 69.36 60.10 -17.64
C SER A 20 70.64 60.83 -17.20
N PRO A 21 71.85 60.33 -17.50
CA PRO A 21 73.10 60.91 -17.01
C PRO A 21 73.56 61.99 -17.98
N ASP A 22 72.86 63.12 -18.05
CA ASP A 22 73.34 64.26 -18.83
C ASP A 22 72.87 65.56 -18.17
N GLU A 23 73.40 65.84 -16.99
CA GLU A 23 73.48 67.20 -16.46
C GLU A 23 74.56 67.29 -15.37
N SER A 24 75.32 68.38 -15.47
CA SER A 24 76.61 68.74 -14.84
C SER A 24 76.76 68.53 -13.32
N PRO A 25 78.01 68.39 -12.81
CA PRO A 25 78.29 68.20 -11.40
C PRO A 25 78.24 69.55 -10.67
N VAL A 26 77.09 69.91 -10.12
CA VAL A 26 77.03 70.92 -9.06
C VAL A 26 76.25 70.36 -7.88
N THR A 27 76.93 70.39 -6.76
CA THR A 27 76.65 69.78 -5.47
C THR A 27 75.43 70.39 -4.77
N ASP A 28 74.83 69.60 -3.87
CA ASP A 28 73.90 69.99 -2.80
C ASP A 28 72.40 70.16 -3.13
N ALA A 29 71.71 69.02 -3.25
CA ALA A 29 70.44 68.71 -2.57
C ALA A 29 69.78 67.44 -3.17
N LYS A 30 70.42 66.27 -3.07
CA LYS A 30 69.81 65.01 -3.54
C LYS A 30 68.92 64.40 -2.46
N MET A 31 67.65 64.80 -2.40
CA MET A 31 66.64 64.02 -1.67
C MET A 31 66.34 62.72 -2.45
N PRO A 32 66.43 61.54 -1.82
CA PRO A 32 66.05 60.27 -2.45
C PRO A 32 64.53 60.18 -2.44
N GLY A 33 63.87 60.70 -3.47
CA GLY A 33 62.42 60.69 -3.49
C GLY A 33 61.82 61.71 -4.45
N ASN A 34 62.28 61.73 -5.70
CA ASN A 34 61.60 62.51 -6.74
C ASN A 34 60.27 61.81 -7.10
N MET A 35 59.28 62.01 -6.23
CA MET A 35 57.93 61.53 -6.40
C MET A 35 57.25 62.36 -7.50
N LEU A 36 57.12 61.79 -8.70
CA LEU A 36 56.59 62.48 -9.87
C LEU A 36 55.06 62.71 -9.80
N GLY A 37 54.34 61.96 -8.96
CA GLY A 37 52.90 62.12 -8.74
C GLY A 37 52.21 60.85 -8.22
N TYR A 38 50.90 60.95 -8.00
CA TYR A 38 50.03 59.81 -7.65
C TYR A 38 49.04 59.53 -8.77
N VAL A 39 48.92 58.28 -9.20
CA VAL A 39 47.81 57.84 -10.06
C VAL A 39 46.71 57.29 -9.16
N ALA A 40 45.50 57.83 -9.31
CA ALA A 40 44.30 57.28 -8.70
C ALA A 40 43.48 56.56 -9.77
N LEU A 41 43.31 55.25 -9.63
CA LEU A 41 42.45 54.42 -10.47
C LEU A 41 41.10 54.29 -9.77
N GLU A 42 40.02 54.74 -10.41
CA GLU A 42 38.64 54.59 -9.93
C GLU A 42 37.99 53.38 -10.60
N LEU A 43 37.73 52.32 -9.84
CA LEU A 43 37.01 51.13 -10.32
C LEU A 43 35.54 51.24 -9.90
N ASP A 44 34.61 51.32 -10.87
CA ASP A 44 33.17 51.34 -10.62
C ASP A 44 32.63 49.91 -10.46
N LEU A 45 32.13 49.58 -9.26
CA LEU A 45 31.63 48.25 -8.91
C LEU A 45 30.15 48.03 -9.28
N LYS A 46 29.48 48.99 -9.95
CA LYS A 46 28.05 48.87 -10.29
C LYS A 46 27.79 47.70 -11.22
N SER A 47 28.67 47.52 -12.21
CA SER A 47 28.59 46.40 -13.16
C SER A 47 28.74 45.04 -12.45
N VAL A 48 29.57 44.97 -11.40
CA VAL A 48 29.76 43.77 -10.59
C VAL A 48 28.53 43.50 -9.71
N ARG A 49 27.95 44.52 -9.08
CA ARG A 49 26.74 44.36 -8.27
C ARG A 49 25.52 43.95 -9.11
N LEU A 50 25.36 44.51 -10.31
CA LEU A 50 24.26 44.17 -11.21
C LEU A 50 24.33 42.71 -11.67
N GLN A 51 25.55 42.20 -11.92
CA GLN A 51 25.79 40.79 -12.24
C GLN A 51 25.47 39.87 -11.04
N GLN A 52 25.89 40.24 -9.82
CA GLN A 52 25.59 39.48 -8.61
C GLN A 52 24.08 39.33 -8.35
N TYR A 53 23.29 40.40 -8.53
CA TYR A 53 21.83 40.30 -8.39
C TYR A 53 21.20 39.33 -9.39
N LYS A 54 21.69 39.29 -10.63
CA LYS A 54 21.21 38.36 -11.65
C LYS A 54 21.50 36.90 -11.27
N GLU A 55 22.69 36.62 -10.76
CA GLU A 55 23.07 35.26 -10.32
C GLU A 55 22.28 34.79 -9.09
N ILE A 56 22.11 35.67 -8.10
CA ILE A 56 21.31 35.37 -6.90
C ILE A 56 19.85 35.10 -7.30
N PHE A 57 19.30 35.88 -8.23
CA PHE A 57 17.95 35.67 -8.72
C PHE A 57 17.80 34.31 -9.42
N ILE A 58 18.69 33.97 -10.35
CA ILE A 58 18.63 32.70 -11.09
C ILE A 58 18.77 31.50 -10.13
N SER A 59 19.73 31.54 -9.20
CA SER A 59 19.94 30.48 -8.23
C SER A 59 18.73 30.31 -7.28
N SER A 60 18.13 31.42 -6.84
CA SER A 60 16.92 31.37 -6.00
C SER A 60 15.72 30.74 -6.73
N VAL A 61 15.51 31.08 -8.01
CA VAL A 61 14.44 30.50 -8.82
C VAL A 61 14.65 29.02 -9.04
N MET A 62 15.89 28.60 -9.36
CA MET A 62 16.22 27.18 -9.52
C MET A 62 15.99 26.39 -8.22
N MET A 63 16.37 26.95 -7.07
CA MET A 63 16.16 26.29 -5.79
C MET A 63 14.67 26.12 -5.45
N LEU A 64 13.88 27.17 -5.65
CA LEU A 64 12.42 27.10 -5.46
C LEU A 64 11.77 26.10 -6.42
N PHE A 65 12.23 26.06 -7.67
CA PHE A 65 11.75 25.11 -8.67
C PHE A 65 12.05 23.66 -8.28
N CYS A 66 13.26 23.36 -7.82
CA CYS A 66 13.63 22.03 -7.31
C CYS A 66 12.76 21.61 -6.12
N ILE A 67 12.54 22.52 -5.16
CA ILE A 67 11.67 22.26 -4.01
C ILE A 67 10.23 22.01 -4.47
N GLY A 68 9.73 22.82 -5.40
CA GLY A 68 8.40 22.67 -5.98
C GLY A 68 8.21 21.30 -6.63
N ILE A 69 9.15 20.88 -7.47
CA ILE A 69 9.12 19.54 -8.10
C ILE A 69 9.17 18.44 -7.05
N ALA A 70 10.05 18.55 -6.05
CA ALA A 70 10.16 17.54 -4.99
C ALA A 70 8.86 17.40 -4.20
N LEU A 71 8.20 18.51 -3.86
CA LEU A 71 6.90 18.51 -3.19
C LEU A 71 5.80 17.92 -4.07
N ILE A 72 5.77 18.27 -5.36
CA ILE A 72 4.80 17.71 -6.32
C ILE A 72 4.99 16.20 -6.45
N PHE A 73 6.23 15.72 -6.59
CA PHE A 73 6.53 14.29 -6.67
C PHE A 73 6.18 13.55 -5.38
N GLY A 74 6.54 14.09 -4.22
CA GLY A 74 6.20 13.51 -2.92
C GLY A 74 4.69 13.42 -2.73
N TRP A 75 3.96 14.49 -3.04
CA TRP A 75 2.51 14.53 -2.95
C TRP A 75 1.86 13.56 -3.95
N ARG A 76 2.37 13.50 -5.18
CA ARG A 76 1.90 12.57 -6.20
C ARG A 76 2.10 11.12 -5.78
N LEU A 77 3.29 10.76 -5.31
CA LEU A 77 3.61 9.39 -4.86
C LEU A 77 2.71 8.97 -3.69
N MET A 78 2.50 9.86 -2.71
CA MET A 78 1.60 9.60 -1.58
C MET A 78 0.17 9.31 -2.05
N ARG A 79 -0.33 10.06 -3.04
CA ARG A 79 -1.69 9.89 -3.56
C ARG A 79 -1.83 8.67 -4.46
N ASP A 80 -0.86 8.43 -5.34
CA ASP A 80 -0.91 7.38 -6.35
C ASP A 80 -0.58 5.99 -5.77
N VAL A 81 0.11 5.91 -4.63
CA VAL A 81 0.54 4.64 -4.01
C VAL A 81 -0.06 4.44 -2.62
N THR A 82 0.18 5.36 -1.69
CA THR A 82 -0.19 5.16 -0.27
C THR A 82 -1.70 5.12 -0.06
N GLY A 83 -2.46 5.94 -0.80
CA GLY A 83 -3.93 5.93 -0.76
C GLY A 83 -4.53 4.58 -1.17
N PRO A 84 -4.27 4.12 -2.40
CA PRO A 84 -4.62 2.78 -2.88
C PRO A 84 -4.27 1.61 -1.95
N ILE A 85 -3.03 1.58 -1.44
CA ILE A 85 -2.58 0.50 -0.55
C ILE A 85 -3.44 0.46 0.71
N ARG A 86 -3.74 1.60 1.31
CA ARG A 86 -4.59 1.67 2.50
C ARG A 86 -6.00 1.14 2.23
N ASN A 87 -6.56 1.44 1.06
CA ASN A 87 -7.87 0.91 0.64
C ASN A 87 -7.84 -0.61 0.43
N MET A 88 -6.76 -1.15 -0.16
CA MET A 88 -6.56 -2.59 -0.33
C MET A 88 -6.50 -3.30 1.02
N VAL A 89 -5.69 -2.80 1.96
CA VAL A 89 -5.58 -3.36 3.31
C VAL A 89 -6.94 -3.37 4.01
N ASN A 90 -7.68 -2.26 3.93
CA ASN A 90 -9.03 -2.19 4.51
C ASN A 90 -9.99 -3.20 3.88
N THR A 91 -9.89 -3.44 2.57
CA THR A 91 -10.72 -4.42 1.85
C THR A 91 -10.37 -5.85 2.27
N VAL A 92 -9.08 -6.18 2.36
CA VAL A 92 -8.63 -7.48 2.88
C VAL A 92 -9.12 -7.72 4.31
N ASP A 93 -9.07 -6.69 5.16
CA ASP A 93 -9.61 -6.76 6.52
C ASP A 93 -11.13 -6.99 6.55
N ARG A 94 -11.88 -6.48 5.57
CA ARG A 94 -13.33 -6.74 5.42
C ARG A 94 -13.60 -8.17 4.95
N ILE A 95 -12.85 -8.66 3.96
CA ILE A 95 -12.90 -10.06 3.52
C ILE A 95 -12.63 -11.00 4.69
N ARG A 96 -11.61 -10.71 5.51
CA ARG A 96 -11.29 -11.47 6.73
C ARG A 96 -12.46 -11.52 7.73
N ARG A 97 -13.27 -10.46 7.80
CA ARG A 97 -14.48 -10.38 8.65
C ARG A 97 -15.71 -11.05 8.01
N GLY A 98 -15.56 -11.75 6.89
CA GLY A 98 -16.64 -12.46 6.19
C GLY A 98 -17.43 -11.57 5.21
N GLN A 99 -17.04 -10.31 5.00
CA GLN A 99 -17.67 -9.43 4.01
C GLN A 99 -17.03 -9.64 2.64
N LEU A 100 -17.39 -10.74 1.99
CA LEU A 100 -16.78 -11.19 0.73
C LEU A 100 -17.17 -10.34 -0.48
N ASP A 101 -18.24 -9.55 -0.39
CA ASP A 101 -18.66 -8.60 -1.43
C ASP A 101 -17.79 -7.34 -1.51
N SER A 102 -16.86 -7.14 -0.56
CA SER A 102 -15.98 -5.98 -0.60
C SER A 102 -14.94 -6.13 -1.70
N ARG A 103 -15.03 -5.27 -2.73
CA ARG A 103 -14.06 -5.21 -3.83
C ARG A 103 -13.16 -3.99 -3.69
N VAL A 104 -11.93 -4.12 -4.17
CA VAL A 104 -11.00 -2.99 -4.26
C VAL A 104 -11.34 -2.18 -5.51
N GLU A 105 -11.96 -1.01 -5.32
CA GLU A 105 -12.29 -0.07 -6.39
C GLU A 105 -11.19 0.98 -6.62
N GLY A 106 -10.96 1.34 -7.88
CA GLY A 106 -9.99 2.37 -8.29
C GLY A 106 -9.06 1.94 -9.43
N PHE A 107 -8.50 2.93 -10.11
CA PHE A 107 -7.47 2.73 -11.13
C PHE A 107 -6.10 2.68 -10.45
N MET A 108 -5.42 1.55 -10.57
CA MET A 108 -4.11 1.30 -9.97
C MET A 108 -3.07 1.20 -11.08
N LEU A 109 -1.87 1.74 -10.87
CA LEU A 109 -0.81 1.69 -11.88
C LEU A 109 0.12 0.50 -11.64
N GLY A 110 0.42 -0.22 -12.72
CA GLY A 110 1.43 -1.29 -12.74
C GLY A 110 1.10 -2.48 -11.84
N GLU A 111 2.04 -2.88 -10.99
CA GLU A 111 1.93 -4.04 -10.10
C GLU A 111 0.78 -3.94 -9.10
N LEU A 112 0.39 -2.71 -8.74
CA LEU A 112 -0.70 -2.50 -7.82
C LEU A 112 -2.05 -2.90 -8.43
N ASP A 113 -2.20 -2.85 -9.75
CA ASP A 113 -3.38 -3.40 -10.44
C ASP A 113 -3.41 -4.93 -10.41
N MET A 114 -2.24 -5.58 -10.56
CA MET A 114 -2.13 -7.03 -10.39
C MET A 114 -2.52 -7.44 -8.96
N LEU A 115 -2.06 -6.70 -7.96
CA LEU A 115 -2.42 -6.95 -6.56
C LEU A 115 -3.93 -6.75 -6.31
N LYS A 116 -4.53 -5.69 -6.86
CA LYS A 116 -5.98 -5.45 -6.83
C LYS A 116 -6.76 -6.64 -7.37
N ASN A 117 -6.35 -7.15 -8.54
CA ASN A 117 -7.01 -8.27 -9.20
C ASN A 117 -6.82 -9.58 -8.40
N GLY A 118 -5.64 -9.78 -7.78
CA GLY A 118 -5.37 -10.91 -6.89
C GLY A 118 -6.28 -10.92 -5.64
N ILE A 119 -6.44 -9.76 -4.97
CA ILE A 119 -7.33 -9.62 -3.81
C ILE A 119 -8.79 -9.90 -4.21
N ASN A 120 -9.24 -9.35 -5.32
CA ASN A 120 -10.61 -9.58 -5.80
C ASN A 120 -10.86 -11.05 -6.16
N SER A 121 -9.87 -11.72 -6.78
CA SER A 121 -9.95 -13.17 -7.05
C SER A 121 -10.03 -13.98 -5.77
N MET A 122 -9.25 -13.63 -4.74
CA MET A 122 -9.30 -14.29 -3.44
C MET A 122 -10.67 -14.18 -2.79
N ALA A 123 -11.27 -12.99 -2.82
CA ALA A 123 -12.62 -12.75 -2.30
C ALA A 123 -13.66 -13.64 -3.01
N MET A 124 -13.59 -13.73 -4.34
CA MET A 124 -14.50 -14.58 -5.13
C MET A 124 -14.32 -16.07 -4.83
N SER A 125 -13.07 -16.57 -4.77
CA SER A 125 -12.81 -17.97 -4.45
C SER A 125 -13.30 -18.34 -3.05
N LEU A 126 -13.13 -17.44 -2.07
CA LEU A 126 -13.57 -17.68 -0.70
C LEU A 126 -15.11 -17.62 -0.57
N ALA A 127 -15.77 -16.79 -1.38
CA ALA A 127 -17.23 -16.76 -1.48
C ALA A 127 -17.79 -18.04 -2.09
N ALA A 128 -17.23 -18.47 -3.22
CA ALA A 128 -17.61 -19.72 -3.88
C ALA A 128 -17.41 -20.92 -2.96
N TYR A 129 -16.31 -20.97 -2.20
CA TYR A 129 -16.06 -22.04 -1.23
C TYR A 129 -17.11 -22.07 -0.10
N HIS A 130 -17.53 -20.92 0.41
CA HIS A 130 -18.59 -20.85 1.42
C HIS A 130 -19.94 -21.31 0.85
N GLU A 131 -20.26 -20.91 -0.38
CA GLU A 131 -21.50 -21.32 -1.06
C GLU A 131 -21.53 -22.83 -1.31
N GLU A 132 -20.43 -23.40 -1.81
CA GLU A 132 -20.30 -24.84 -2.02
C GLU A 132 -20.40 -25.62 -0.70
N MET A 133 -19.76 -25.12 0.36
CA MET A 133 -19.85 -25.74 1.68
C MET A 133 -21.28 -25.72 2.23
N GLN A 134 -22.01 -24.61 2.09
CA GLN A 134 -23.42 -24.54 2.50
C GLN A 134 -24.28 -25.49 1.67
N HIS A 135 -24.06 -25.56 0.36
CA HIS A 135 -24.78 -26.47 -0.51
C HIS A 135 -24.59 -27.95 -0.09
N ASN A 136 -23.36 -28.34 0.24
CA ASN A 136 -23.07 -29.69 0.73
C ASN A 136 -23.73 -29.98 2.09
N ILE A 137 -23.81 -28.99 2.99
CA ILE A 137 -24.50 -29.13 4.28
C ILE A 137 -26.00 -29.33 4.05
N ASP A 138 -26.61 -28.55 3.15
CA ASP A 138 -28.03 -28.65 2.84
C ASP A 138 -28.37 -30.00 2.21
N GLN A 139 -27.53 -30.48 1.29
CA GLN A 139 -27.68 -31.81 0.70
C GLN A 139 -27.58 -32.93 1.75
N ALA A 140 -26.52 -32.93 2.57
CA ALA A 140 -26.36 -33.96 3.60
C ALA A 140 -27.51 -33.96 4.63
N THR A 141 -28.06 -32.78 4.94
CA THR A 141 -29.22 -32.65 5.83
C THR A 141 -30.50 -33.15 5.17
N SER A 142 -30.66 -32.90 3.87
CA SER A 142 -31.77 -33.42 3.07
C SER A 142 -31.73 -34.95 2.99
N ASP A 143 -30.57 -35.52 2.67
CA ASP A 143 -30.37 -36.98 2.57
C ASP A 143 -30.58 -37.66 3.93
N LEU A 144 -30.15 -37.02 5.03
CA LEU A 144 -30.38 -37.53 6.38
C LEU A 144 -31.87 -37.49 6.74
N ARG A 145 -32.60 -36.45 6.34
CA ARG A 145 -34.06 -36.38 6.49
C ARG A 145 -34.76 -37.47 5.69
N GLU A 146 -34.36 -37.66 4.44
CA GLU A 146 -34.92 -38.72 3.59
C GLU A 146 -34.65 -40.10 4.20
N THR A 147 -33.47 -40.33 4.76
CA THR A 147 -33.13 -41.58 5.47
C THR A 147 -33.96 -41.78 6.74
N LEU A 148 -34.24 -40.71 7.48
CA LEU A 148 -35.11 -40.77 8.67
C LEU A 148 -36.56 -41.12 8.29
N GLU A 149 -37.09 -40.53 7.22
CA GLU A 149 -38.42 -40.87 6.70
C GLU A 149 -38.47 -42.34 6.25
N GLN A 150 -37.44 -42.82 5.56
CA GLN A 150 -37.34 -44.23 5.15
C GLN A 150 -37.23 -45.19 6.35
N MET A 151 -36.51 -44.80 7.41
CA MET A 151 -36.43 -45.59 8.65
C MET A 151 -37.74 -45.61 9.45
N GLU A 152 -38.51 -44.52 9.42
CA GLU A 152 -39.84 -44.46 10.05
C GLU A 152 -40.80 -45.42 9.34
N ILE A 153 -40.79 -45.44 8.01
CA ILE A 153 -41.61 -46.35 7.21
C ILE A 153 -41.22 -47.82 7.46
N GLN A 154 -39.91 -48.13 7.46
CA GLN A 154 -39.46 -49.50 7.79
C GLN A 154 -39.85 -49.94 9.20
N ASN A 155 -39.82 -49.03 10.19
CA ASN A 155 -40.27 -49.36 11.56
C ASN A 155 -41.76 -49.68 11.63
N VAL A 156 -42.61 -48.93 10.90
CA VAL A 156 -44.05 -49.21 10.82
C VAL A 156 -44.31 -50.57 10.17
N GLU A 157 -43.58 -50.90 9.09
CA GLU A 157 -43.70 -52.19 8.41
C GLU A 157 -43.26 -53.36 9.30
N LEU A 158 -42.17 -53.17 10.04
CA LEU A 158 -41.66 -54.14 11.01
C LEU A 158 -42.62 -54.34 12.20
N ASP A 159 -43.28 -53.29 12.67
CA ASP A 159 -44.28 -53.37 13.75
C ASP A 159 -45.57 -54.07 13.29
N LEU A 160 -46.01 -53.83 12.06
CA LEU A 160 -47.11 -54.57 11.42
C LEU A 160 -46.81 -56.07 11.32
N ALA A 161 -45.61 -56.44 10.86
CA ALA A 161 -45.18 -57.83 10.80
C ALA A 161 -45.09 -58.47 12.19
N LYS A 162 -44.56 -57.74 13.19
CA LYS A 162 -44.45 -58.20 14.57
C LYS A 162 -45.82 -58.38 15.24
N ASN A 163 -46.75 -57.46 15.01
CA ASN A 163 -48.11 -57.56 15.55
C ASN A 163 -48.94 -58.64 14.85
N ALA A 164 -48.66 -58.97 13.58
CA ALA A 164 -49.25 -60.13 12.92
C ALA A 164 -48.85 -61.46 13.59
N LEU A 165 -47.62 -61.54 14.10
CA LEU A 165 -47.11 -62.70 14.85
C LEU A 165 -47.55 -62.70 16.33
N ARG A 166 -47.84 -61.53 16.91
CA ARG A 166 -48.33 -61.36 18.29
C ARG A 166 -49.85 -61.44 18.43
N LYS A 167 -50.56 -62.05 17.48
CA LYS A 167 -51.93 -62.51 17.74
C LYS A 167 -51.84 -63.76 18.63
N PRO A 168 -52.53 -63.81 19.79
CA PRO A 168 -52.43 -64.94 20.68
C PRO A 168 -52.93 -66.20 19.98
N ARG A 169 -52.08 -67.22 19.94
CA ARG A 169 -52.38 -68.58 19.49
C ARG A 169 -53.25 -69.26 20.56
N ALA A 170 -54.48 -68.78 20.73
CA ALA A 170 -55.44 -69.28 21.72
C ALA A 170 -56.70 -69.80 21.03
N SER A 171 -56.57 -70.89 20.26
CA SER A 171 -57.69 -71.76 19.91
C SER A 171 -57.18 -73.07 19.27
N SER A 172 -56.38 -73.85 19.98
CA SER A 172 -56.11 -75.25 19.57
C SER A 172 -55.71 -76.13 20.76
N GLN A 173 -56.57 -76.21 21.78
CA GLN A 173 -56.52 -77.31 22.74
C GLN A 173 -57.83 -77.39 23.52
N SER A 174 -58.62 -78.43 23.22
CA SER A 174 -59.39 -79.26 24.15
C SER A 174 -60.72 -79.71 23.54
N SER A 175 -60.75 -80.96 23.09
CA SER A 175 -61.97 -81.76 23.06
C SER A 175 -61.61 -83.24 22.93
N SER A 176 -61.03 -83.78 24.00
CA SER A 176 -61.20 -85.19 24.38
C SER A 176 -61.47 -85.20 25.88
N PRO A 177 -62.58 -85.79 26.31
CA PRO A 177 -62.39 -86.89 27.23
C PRO A 177 -63.43 -88.01 27.06
N ILE A 178 -63.17 -89.07 27.82
CA ILE A 178 -64.09 -90.12 28.29
C ILE A 178 -63.96 -91.46 27.57
N CYS A 179 -63.13 -92.31 28.17
CA CYS A 179 -63.33 -93.76 28.16
C CYS A 179 -64.03 -94.11 29.49
N PRO A 180 -65.04 -95.00 29.48
CA PRO A 180 -65.03 -96.04 30.48
C PRO A 180 -65.25 -97.42 29.86
N THR A 181 -64.45 -98.33 30.39
CA THR A 181 -64.54 -99.78 30.41
C THR A 181 -65.98 -100.32 30.54
N SER A 182 -66.40 -101.28 29.70
CA SER A 182 -67.04 -102.56 30.10
C SER A 182 -67.82 -103.28 28.97
N CYS A 183 -67.82 -104.63 29.07
CA CYS A 183 -68.67 -105.67 28.44
C CYS A 183 -68.41 -106.06 26.97
N VAL A 184 -67.76 -107.19 26.67
CA VAL A 184 -68.21 -108.62 26.76
C VAL A 184 -69.09 -109.05 25.57
N ARG A 185 -68.47 -109.85 24.68
CA ARG A 185 -68.98 -111.10 24.06
C ARG A 185 -70.32 -111.02 23.28
N ARG A 186 -70.25 -111.07 21.95
CA ARG A 186 -70.39 -112.28 21.11
C ARG A 186 -70.21 -111.96 19.65
#